data_AF-A0A968RWW4-F1
#
_entry.id   AF-A0A968RWW4-F1
#
_cell.length_a   1.000
_cell.length_b   1.000
_cell.length_c   1.000
_cell.angle_alpha   90.00
_cell.angle_beta   90.00
_cell.angle_gamma   90.00
#
_symmetry.space_group_name_H-M   'P 1'
#
loop_
_entity.id
_entity.type
_entity.pdbx_description
1 polymer ?
#
loop_
_entity_poly.entity_id
_entity_poly.type
_entity_poly.pdbx_seq_one_letter_code
_entity_poly.pdbx_strand_id
1 'polypeptide(L)'
;MRIVFIFVLIVNTMNLLAQEKEAVHVITKHIHKTFPYATGFEVNLEGDNAEVFVESWDKAEIQVHIELVSKHPEKAIAEKELERISYQAERFKRRIYIRNYVKSEDALPTQAILKANYYLKVPADCPVYLKNAFGSTNVKDLANQLRIFSEFTNVQLENIQGNVEMNSKYGDIQGRVW
;
A
#
# COMPACT_ATOMS: atom_id res chain seq x y z
N MET A 1 59.85 -50.20 -25.27
CA MET A 1 60.09 -48.92 -24.59
C MET A 1 58.81 -48.09 -24.76
N ARG A 2 58.14 -47.77 -23.64
CA ARG A 2 56.82 -47.12 -23.58
C ARG A 2 56.98 -45.61 -23.82
N ILE A 3 56.17 -45.01 -24.68
CA ILE A 3 55.98 -43.55 -24.72
C ILE A 3 54.49 -43.29 -24.52
N VAL A 4 54.19 -42.69 -23.37
CA VAL A 4 52.86 -42.31 -22.89
C VAL A 4 52.54 -40.93 -23.49
N PHE A 5 51.44 -40.82 -24.23
CA PHE A 5 50.88 -39.52 -24.60
C PHE A 5 49.99 -39.02 -23.47
N ILE A 6 50.38 -37.91 -22.85
CA ILE A 6 49.66 -37.22 -21.79
C ILE A 6 48.59 -36.34 -22.44
N PHE A 7 47.33 -36.64 -22.15
CA PHE A 7 46.17 -35.87 -22.57
C PHE A 7 45.95 -34.74 -21.55
N VAL A 8 46.26 -33.50 -21.90
CA VAL A 8 46.00 -32.33 -21.03
C VAL A 8 44.59 -31.83 -21.31
N LEU A 9 43.70 -32.05 -20.35
CA LEU A 9 42.30 -31.63 -20.39
C LEU A 9 42.20 -30.27 -19.68
N ILE A 10 42.17 -29.18 -20.46
CA ILE A 10 41.95 -27.83 -19.94
C ILE A 10 40.44 -27.66 -19.67
N VAL A 11 40.03 -27.88 -18.43
CA VAL A 11 38.66 -27.58 -17.98
C VAL A 11 38.58 -26.06 -17.74
N ASN A 12 38.00 -25.35 -18.69
CA ASN A 12 37.62 -23.94 -18.54
C ASN A 12 36.42 -23.87 -17.58
N THR A 13 36.69 -23.69 -16.28
CA THR A 13 35.66 -23.34 -15.30
C THR A 13 35.33 -21.85 -15.44
N MET A 14 34.52 -21.49 -16.44
CA MET A 14 33.82 -20.20 -16.40
C MET A 14 32.83 -20.26 -15.24
N ASN A 15 33.19 -19.58 -14.14
CA ASN A 15 32.30 -19.32 -13.04
C ASN A 15 31.06 -18.58 -13.58
N LEU A 16 29.92 -19.27 -13.65
CA LEU A 16 28.63 -18.58 -13.57
C LEU A 16 28.59 -17.91 -12.20
N LEU A 17 28.92 -16.62 -12.14
CA LEU A 17 28.40 -15.78 -11.09
C LEU A 17 26.89 -15.69 -11.35
N ALA A 18 26.14 -16.63 -10.80
CA ALA A 18 24.73 -16.40 -10.53
C ALA A 18 24.67 -15.12 -9.70
N GLN A 19 24.10 -14.05 -10.26
CA GLN A 19 23.78 -12.86 -9.49
C GLN A 19 22.73 -13.29 -8.46
N GLU A 20 23.21 -13.63 -7.27
CA GLU A 20 22.37 -13.88 -6.11
C GLU A 20 21.66 -12.55 -5.84
N LYS A 21 20.35 -12.48 -6.12
CA LYS A 21 19.55 -11.32 -5.74
C LYS A 21 19.70 -11.17 -4.25
N GLU A 22 20.36 -10.10 -3.80
CA GLU A 22 20.46 -9.80 -2.37
C GLU A 22 19.06 -9.87 -1.76
N ALA A 23 18.91 -10.73 -0.75
CA ALA A 23 17.64 -10.91 -0.08
C ALA A 23 17.26 -9.58 0.61
N VAL A 24 16.14 -8.98 0.21
CA VAL A 24 15.65 -7.76 0.83
C VAL A 24 14.95 -8.08 2.16
N HIS A 25 15.23 -7.30 3.20
CA HIS A 25 14.47 -7.36 4.43
C HIS A 25 13.20 -6.51 4.30
N VAL A 26 12.08 -7.04 4.78
CA VAL A 26 10.78 -6.37 4.81
C VAL A 26 10.35 -6.26 6.26
N ILE A 27 10.28 -5.04 6.78
CA ILE A 27 9.81 -4.77 8.15
C ILE A 27 8.41 -4.17 8.04
N THR A 28 7.48 -4.68 8.85
CA THR A 28 6.08 -4.25 8.81
C THR A 28 5.57 -3.95 10.21
N LYS A 29 4.91 -2.80 10.35
CA LYS A 29 4.20 -2.40 11.57
C LYS A 29 2.70 -2.42 11.28
N HIS A 30 1.97 -3.20 12.07
CA HIS A 30 0.51 -3.30 11.97
C HIS A 30 -0.18 -2.39 12.98
N ILE A 31 -1.21 -1.69 12.55
CA ILE A 31 -2.06 -0.83 13.37
C ILE A 31 -3.51 -1.20 13.13
N HIS A 32 -4.27 -1.42 14.20
CA HIS A 32 -5.71 -1.68 14.13
C HIS A 32 -6.47 -0.60 14.89
N LYS A 33 -7.49 -0.03 14.26
CA LYS A 33 -8.42 0.93 14.86
C LYS A 33 -9.84 0.56 14.48
N THR A 34 -10.76 0.77 15.41
CA THR A 34 -12.20 0.64 15.16
C THR A 34 -12.89 1.91 15.60
N PHE A 35 -13.82 2.39 14.77
CA PHE A 35 -14.66 3.56 15.08
C PHE A 35 -16.13 3.15 15.00
N PRO A 36 -16.98 3.52 15.98
CA PRO A 36 -18.41 3.33 15.81
C PRO A 36 -18.90 4.16 14.62
N TYR A 37 -19.82 3.60 13.85
CA TYR A 37 -20.44 4.30 12.74
C TYR A 37 -21.86 4.76 13.10
N ALA A 38 -22.21 5.96 12.66
CA ALA A 38 -23.57 6.44 12.60
C ALA A 38 -23.82 7.03 11.22
N THR A 39 -25.05 6.91 10.73
CA THR A 39 -25.42 7.39 9.40
C THR A 39 -25.00 8.84 9.18
N GLY A 40 -24.34 9.09 8.04
CA GLY A 40 -23.77 10.39 7.69
C GLY A 40 -22.36 10.64 8.25
N PHE A 41 -21.73 9.65 8.88
CA PHE A 41 -20.29 9.68 9.15
C PHE A 41 -19.52 9.39 7.86
N GLU A 42 -18.48 10.15 7.58
CA GLU A 42 -17.68 10.02 6.36
C GLU A 42 -16.25 9.55 6.69
N VAL A 43 -15.75 8.61 5.90
CA VAL A 43 -14.33 8.24 5.91
C VAL A 43 -13.57 9.10 4.91
N ASN A 44 -12.51 9.74 5.39
CA ASN A 44 -11.56 10.49 4.56
C ASN A 44 -10.19 9.81 4.69
N LEU A 45 -9.71 9.20 3.60
CA LEU A 45 -8.41 8.54 3.54
C LEU A 45 -7.50 9.25 2.55
N GLU A 46 -6.32 9.67 3.01
CA GLU A 46 -5.25 10.23 2.19
C GLU A 46 -4.02 9.30 2.25
N GLY A 47 -3.82 8.54 1.17
CA GLY A 47 -2.67 7.66 0.99
C GLY A 47 -1.53 8.34 0.25
N ASP A 48 -0.32 8.14 0.75
CA ASP A 48 0.94 8.50 0.07
C ASP A 48 1.80 7.23 -0.10
N ASN A 49 2.13 6.89 -1.34
CA ASN A 49 2.72 5.60 -1.71
C ASN A 49 1.99 4.42 -1.05
N ALA A 50 0.70 4.31 -1.35
CA ALA A 50 -0.22 3.45 -0.62
C ALA A 50 -1.06 2.53 -1.50
N GLU A 51 -1.29 1.31 -1.01
CA GLU A 51 -2.36 0.43 -1.49
C GLU A 51 -3.56 0.62 -0.59
N VAL A 52 -4.71 0.90 -1.19
CA VAL A 52 -5.95 1.14 -0.46
C VAL A 52 -6.96 0.08 -0.87
N PHE A 53 -7.50 -0.61 0.12
CA PHE A 53 -8.57 -1.58 -0.01
C PHE A 53 -9.73 -1.14 0.88
N VAL A 54 -10.88 -0.85 0.27
CA VAL A 54 -12.12 -0.53 0.99
C VAL A 54 -13.16 -1.55 0.59
N GLU A 55 -13.73 -2.24 1.56
CA GLU A 55 -14.84 -3.16 1.35
C GLU A 55 -15.98 -2.87 2.34
N SER A 56 -17.21 -3.08 1.88
CA SER A 56 -18.35 -2.97 2.77
C SER A 56 -18.56 -4.22 3.62
N TRP A 57 -19.21 -4.05 4.77
CA TRP A 57 -19.63 -5.16 5.63
C TRP A 57 -20.94 -4.84 6.37
N ASP A 58 -21.45 -5.83 7.11
CA ASP A 58 -22.76 -5.82 7.79
C ASP A 58 -22.72 -5.27 9.24
N LYS A 59 -21.61 -4.67 9.66
CA LYS A 59 -21.45 -4.11 11.01
C LYS A 59 -21.53 -2.59 11.00
N ALA A 60 -22.18 -2.00 12.00
CA ALA A 60 -22.25 -0.55 12.22
C ALA A 60 -20.95 0.03 12.84
N GLU A 61 -19.80 -0.36 12.32
CA GLU A 61 -18.50 0.15 12.73
C GLU A 61 -17.57 0.27 11.51
N ILE A 62 -16.54 1.10 11.63
CA ILE A 62 -15.48 1.25 10.64
C ILE A 62 -14.24 0.58 11.24
N GLN A 63 -13.76 -0.48 10.60
CA GLN A 63 -12.48 -1.10 10.94
C GLN A 63 -11.40 -0.59 10.00
N VAL A 64 -10.27 -0.19 10.57
CA VAL A 64 -9.10 0.28 9.85
C VAL A 64 -7.91 -0.59 10.27
N HIS A 65 -7.35 -1.31 9.32
CA HIS A 65 -6.07 -2.00 9.47
C HIS A 65 -5.04 -1.33 8.57
N ILE A 66 -3.97 -0.85 9.16
CA ILE A 66 -2.86 -0.18 8.49
C ILE A 66 -1.62 -1.04 8.62
N GLU A 67 -0.92 -1.25 7.51
CA GLU A 67 0.41 -1.84 7.48
C GLU A 67 1.40 -0.80 6.96
N LEU A 68 2.32 -0.38 7.82
CA LEU A 68 3.45 0.46 7.41
C LEU A 68 4.62 -0.45 7.09
N VAL A 69 5.17 -0.34 5.90
CA VAL A 69 6.17 -1.26 5.36
C VAL A 69 7.43 -0.49 4.99
N SER A 70 8.58 -1.03 5.39
CA SER A 70 9.91 -0.55 5.00
C SER A 70 10.71 -1.71 4.43
N LYS A 71 11.33 -1.51 3.27
CA LYS A 71 12.12 -2.55 2.58
C LYS A 71 13.52 -2.06 2.25
N HIS A 72 14.53 -2.83 2.65
CA HIS A 72 15.94 -2.54 2.38
C HIS A 72 16.80 -3.82 2.45
N PRO A 73 17.90 -3.95 1.67
CA PRO A 73 18.85 -5.08 1.79
C PRO A 73 19.51 -5.19 3.17
N GLU A 74 19.69 -4.06 3.86
CA GLU A 74 20.16 -4.02 5.25
C GLU A 74 19.00 -3.84 6.22
N LYS A 75 18.81 -4.81 7.13
CA LYS A 75 17.72 -4.83 8.11
C LYS A 75 17.68 -3.58 8.99
N ALA A 76 18.84 -3.12 9.49
CA ALA A 76 18.91 -1.98 10.39
C ALA A 76 18.41 -0.68 9.73
N ILE A 77 18.71 -0.49 8.44
CA ILE A 77 18.17 0.64 7.66
C ILE A 77 16.66 0.50 7.48
N ALA A 78 16.15 -0.70 7.17
CA ALA A 78 14.71 -0.92 7.05
C ALA A 78 13.97 -0.60 8.37
N GLU A 79 14.51 -1.02 9.52
CA GLU A 79 13.94 -0.73 10.85
C GLU A 79 13.98 0.78 11.15
N LYS A 80 15.12 1.44 10.93
CA LYS A 80 15.28 2.89 11.14
C LYS A 80 14.31 3.70 10.27
N GLU A 81 14.24 3.40 8.97
CA GLU A 81 13.40 4.16 8.04
C GLU A 81 11.90 3.90 8.27
N LEU A 82 11.52 2.76 8.84
CA LEU A 82 10.13 2.49 9.24
C LEU A 82 9.64 3.49 10.29
N GLU A 83 10.50 3.91 11.21
CA GLU A 83 10.18 4.89 12.26
C GLU A 83 9.89 6.29 11.69
N ARG A 84 10.35 6.56 10.47
CA ARG A 84 10.06 7.82 9.75
C ARG A 84 8.65 7.85 9.19
N ILE A 85 8.01 6.69 8.95
CA ILE A 85 6.62 6.65 8.50
C ILE A 85 5.71 6.99 9.68
N SER A 86 4.92 8.05 9.52
CA SER A 86 3.89 8.46 10.45
C SER A 86 2.51 8.24 9.87
N TYR A 87 1.52 8.10 10.75
CA TYR A 87 0.13 7.95 10.38
C TYR A 87 -0.77 8.74 11.33
N GLN A 88 -1.94 9.10 10.82
CA GLN A 88 -3.07 9.60 11.61
C GLN A 88 -4.28 8.72 11.31
N ALA A 89 -5.03 8.34 12.35
CA ALA A 89 -6.28 7.60 12.23
C ALA A 89 -7.18 8.02 13.40
N GLU A 90 -7.96 9.07 13.19
CA GLU A 90 -8.69 9.77 14.25
C GLU A 90 -10.08 10.19 13.79
N ARG A 91 -11.01 10.24 14.74
CA ARG A 91 -12.36 10.77 14.49
C ARG A 91 -12.45 12.21 14.97
N PHE A 92 -12.89 13.10 14.09
CA PHE A 92 -13.28 14.45 14.45
C PHE A 92 -14.73 14.71 14.00
N LYS A 93 -15.63 14.89 14.98
CA LYS A 93 -17.07 15.01 14.76
C LYS A 93 -17.60 13.79 13.95
N ARG A 94 -18.13 14.03 12.76
CA ARG A 94 -18.71 13.01 11.85
C ARG A 94 -17.72 12.55 10.77
N ARG A 95 -16.42 12.81 10.94
CA ARG A 95 -15.40 12.42 9.96
C ARG A 95 -14.32 11.58 10.61
N ILE A 96 -13.98 10.48 9.97
CA ILE A 96 -12.84 9.63 10.31
C ILE A 96 -11.73 10.02 9.33
N TYR A 97 -10.64 10.60 9.84
CA TYR A 97 -9.49 11.03 9.05
C TYR A 97 -8.38 10.01 9.18
N ILE A 98 -7.92 9.50 8.03
CA ILE A 98 -6.88 8.49 7.92
C ILE A 98 -5.84 9.01 6.93
N ARG A 99 -4.56 9.02 7.32
CA ARG A 99 -3.46 9.36 6.40
C ARG A 99 -2.13 8.78 6.84
N ASN A 100 -1.19 8.67 5.91
CA ASN A 100 0.23 8.50 6.20
C ASN A 100 1.03 9.68 5.66
N TYR A 101 2.25 9.82 6.16
CA TYR A 101 3.27 10.72 5.64
C TYR A 101 4.64 10.30 6.15
N VAL A 102 5.69 10.63 5.40
CA VAL A 102 7.06 10.46 5.86
C VAL A 102 7.49 11.72 6.61
N LYS A 103 8.02 11.56 7.82
CA LYS A 103 8.59 12.68 8.59
C LYS A 103 9.79 13.27 7.85
N SER A 104 9.74 14.58 7.62
CA SER A 104 10.81 15.37 7.03
C SER A 104 11.72 15.98 8.11
N GLU A 105 12.11 15.17 9.11
CA GLU A 105 12.93 15.65 10.24
C GLU A 105 14.42 15.84 9.87
N ASP A 106 14.88 15.25 8.75
CA ASP A 106 16.25 15.41 8.24
C ASP A 106 16.24 15.68 6.73
N ALA A 107 17.19 16.52 6.26
CA ALA A 107 17.46 16.75 4.83
C ALA A 107 18.07 15.51 4.11
N LEU A 108 18.10 14.36 4.78
CA LEU A 108 18.65 13.13 4.24
C LEU A 108 17.61 12.42 3.37
N PRO A 109 18.02 11.91 2.19
CA PRO A 109 17.13 11.15 1.33
C PRO A 109 16.71 9.85 2.03
N THR A 110 15.46 9.43 1.77
CA THR A 110 14.95 8.13 2.19
C THR A 110 15.80 7.02 1.57
N GLN A 111 16.28 6.10 2.42
CA GLN A 111 17.17 5.01 1.98
C GLN A 111 16.41 3.71 1.69
N ALA A 112 15.25 3.52 2.34
CA ALA A 112 14.42 2.33 2.16
C ALA A 112 13.20 2.60 1.26
N ILE A 113 12.63 1.55 0.68
CA ILE A 113 11.33 1.65 0.02
C ILE A 113 10.25 1.66 1.11
N LEU A 114 9.56 2.79 1.26
CA LEU A 114 8.50 2.99 2.25
C LEU A 114 7.13 2.87 1.58
N LYS A 115 6.20 2.15 2.20
CA LYS A 115 4.85 1.90 1.65
C LYS A 115 3.82 1.79 2.77
N ALA A 116 2.58 2.19 2.50
CA ALA A 116 1.44 1.91 3.37
C ALA A 116 0.44 0.97 2.69
N ASN A 117 -0.11 0.00 3.41
CA ASN A 117 -1.30 -0.74 2.98
C ASN A 117 -2.46 -0.39 3.94
N TYR A 118 -3.60 -0.04 3.38
CA TYR A 118 -4.83 0.27 4.11
C TYR A 118 -5.90 -0.74 3.77
N TYR A 119 -6.45 -1.40 4.79
CA TYR A 119 -7.60 -2.28 4.67
C TYR A 119 -8.72 -1.74 5.54
N LEU A 120 -9.76 -1.24 4.89
CA LEU A 120 -10.91 -0.63 5.54
C LEU A 120 -12.13 -1.51 5.34
N LYS A 121 -12.82 -1.82 6.44
CA LYS A 121 -14.18 -2.34 6.39
C LYS A 121 -15.14 -1.27 6.86
N VAL A 122 -16.11 -0.92 6.02
CA VAL A 122 -17.06 0.17 6.29
C VAL A 122 -18.51 -0.31 6.09
N PRO A 123 -19.50 0.27 6.76
CA PRO A 123 -20.90 0.02 6.42
C PRO A 123 -21.17 0.43 4.97
N ALA A 124 -22.04 -0.30 4.26
CA ALA A 124 -22.32 -0.04 2.85
C ALA A 124 -22.86 1.37 2.58
N ASP A 125 -23.54 1.97 3.56
CA ASP A 125 -24.07 3.33 3.50
C ASP A 125 -23.05 4.41 3.91
N CYS A 126 -21.79 4.07 4.19
CA CYS A 126 -20.78 5.04 4.61
C CYS A 126 -20.22 5.82 3.40
N PRO A 127 -20.32 7.17 3.37
CA PRO A 127 -19.62 7.97 2.37
C PRO A 127 -18.10 7.85 2.52
N VAL A 128 -17.42 7.67 1.39
CA VAL A 128 -15.96 7.48 1.34
C VAL A 128 -15.33 8.53 0.41
N TYR A 129 -14.37 9.27 0.96
CA TYR A 129 -13.48 10.17 0.23
C TYR A 129 -12.07 9.60 0.27
N LEU A 130 -11.51 9.31 -0.90
CA LEU A 130 -10.16 8.77 -1.08
C LEU A 130 -9.32 9.77 -1.87
N LYS A 131 -8.15 10.10 -1.32
CA LYS A 131 -7.06 10.69 -2.09
C LYS A 131 -5.88 9.73 -2.04
N ASN A 132 -5.33 9.36 -3.18
CA ASN A 132 -4.16 8.49 -3.20
C ASN A 132 -3.15 8.98 -4.24
N ALA A 133 -1.90 9.10 -3.82
CA ALA A 133 -0.77 9.42 -4.68
C ALA A 133 0.20 8.24 -4.65
N PHE A 134 0.47 7.64 -5.81
CA PHE A 134 1.27 6.43 -5.99
C PHE A 134 0.68 5.17 -5.32
N GLY A 135 0.57 4.07 -6.08
CA GLY A 135 0.02 2.79 -5.62
C GLY A 135 -1.31 2.43 -6.30
N SER A 136 -2.25 1.84 -5.56
CA SER A 136 -3.57 1.49 -6.09
C SER A 136 -4.71 1.72 -5.11
N THR A 137 -5.93 1.76 -5.64
CA THR A 137 -7.17 1.94 -4.86
C THR A 137 -8.22 0.96 -5.35
N ASN A 138 -8.62 0.06 -4.47
CA ASN A 138 -9.62 -0.97 -4.70
C ASN A 138 -10.81 -0.70 -3.79
N VAL A 139 -11.99 -0.47 -4.35
CA VAL A 139 -13.23 -0.25 -3.59
C VAL A 139 -14.27 -1.27 -4.00
N LYS A 140 -14.91 -1.90 -3.02
CA LYS A 140 -15.92 -2.94 -3.24
C LYS A 140 -17.18 -2.72 -2.42
N ASP A 141 -18.32 -3.05 -3.04
CA ASP A 141 -19.62 -3.21 -2.37
C ASP A 141 -20.14 -1.96 -1.65
N LEU A 142 -19.74 -0.76 -2.07
CA LEU A 142 -20.18 0.50 -1.46
C LEU A 142 -21.49 0.97 -2.11
N ALA A 143 -22.45 1.41 -1.29
CA ALA A 143 -23.79 1.81 -1.76
C ALA A 143 -24.13 3.29 -1.49
N ASN A 144 -23.11 4.11 -1.20
CA ASN A 144 -23.25 5.54 -0.99
C ASN A 144 -22.16 6.32 -1.72
N GLN A 145 -22.07 7.63 -1.46
CA GLN A 145 -21.17 8.54 -2.14
C GLN A 145 -19.71 8.08 -2.05
N LEU A 146 -19.07 7.96 -3.20
CA LEU A 146 -17.65 7.68 -3.37
C LEU A 146 -17.00 8.84 -4.11
N ARG A 147 -15.96 9.42 -3.52
CA ARG A 147 -15.14 10.47 -4.16
C ARG A 147 -13.69 10.03 -4.19
N ILE A 148 -13.09 9.99 -5.38
CA ILE A 148 -11.70 9.54 -5.57
C ILE A 148 -10.88 10.61 -6.28
N PHE A 149 -9.76 10.99 -5.66
CA PHE A 149 -8.72 11.84 -6.23
C PHE A 149 -7.43 11.03 -6.32
N SER A 150 -7.02 10.69 -7.53
CA SER A 150 -5.97 9.71 -7.79
C SER A 150 -4.84 10.33 -8.60
N GLU A 151 -3.58 10.08 -8.23
CA GLU A 151 -2.40 10.58 -8.94
C GLU A 151 -1.33 9.48 -9.06
N PHE A 152 -0.97 9.07 -10.27
CA PHE A 152 -0.10 7.91 -10.54
C PHE A 152 -0.58 6.62 -9.87
N THR A 153 -1.89 6.38 -9.90
CA THR A 153 -2.53 5.23 -9.22
C THR A 153 -3.46 4.48 -10.14
N ASN A 154 -3.54 3.16 -9.94
CA ASN A 154 -4.58 2.36 -10.56
C ASN A 154 -5.82 2.30 -9.66
N VAL A 155 -7.00 2.48 -10.22
CA VAL A 155 -8.27 2.46 -9.49
C VAL A 155 -9.13 1.29 -9.99
N GLN A 156 -9.55 0.41 -9.07
CA GLN A 156 -10.47 -0.69 -9.32
C GLN A 156 -11.74 -0.51 -8.48
N LEU A 157 -12.89 -0.48 -9.15
CA LEU A 157 -14.20 -0.37 -8.53
C LEU A 157 -15.04 -1.60 -8.86
N GLU A 158 -15.62 -2.23 -7.84
CA GLU A 158 -16.48 -3.41 -7.99
C GLU A 158 -17.78 -3.23 -7.19
N ASN A 159 -18.92 -3.42 -7.86
CA ASN A 159 -20.24 -3.32 -7.24
C ASN A 159 -20.44 -2.02 -6.44
N ILE A 160 -20.19 -0.88 -7.10
CA ILE A 160 -20.39 0.45 -6.51
C ILE A 160 -21.76 0.98 -6.93
N GLN A 161 -22.56 1.37 -5.94
CA GLN A 161 -23.87 1.96 -6.11
C GLN A 161 -23.88 3.36 -5.49
N GLY A 162 -24.76 4.23 -5.99
CA GLY A 162 -24.83 5.63 -5.56
C GLY A 162 -24.02 6.58 -6.44
N ASN A 163 -23.62 7.72 -5.87
CA ASN A 163 -22.91 8.77 -6.62
C ASN A 163 -21.39 8.55 -6.55
N VAL A 164 -20.75 8.45 -7.71
CA VAL A 164 -19.30 8.33 -7.84
C VAL A 164 -18.75 9.57 -8.55
N GLU A 165 -17.84 10.28 -7.88
CA GLU A 165 -17.03 11.34 -8.47
C GLU A 165 -15.56 10.93 -8.47
N MET A 166 -14.89 11.04 -9.62
CA MET A 166 -13.51 10.60 -9.75
C MET A 166 -12.69 11.57 -10.59
N ASN A 167 -11.53 11.96 -10.06
CA ASN A 167 -10.51 12.73 -10.74
C ASN A 167 -9.21 11.92 -10.70
N SER A 168 -8.66 11.59 -11.87
CA SER A 168 -7.41 10.84 -11.97
C SER A 168 -6.40 11.60 -12.82
N LYS A 169 -5.17 11.67 -12.31
CA LYS A 169 -4.00 12.19 -13.01
C LYS A 169 -3.00 11.07 -13.17
N TYR A 170 -2.98 10.47 -14.36
CA TYR A 170 -2.10 9.36 -14.73
C TYR A 170 -2.39 8.06 -13.95
N GLY A 171 -2.71 7.00 -14.69
CA GLY A 171 -3.06 5.69 -14.14
C GLY A 171 -4.30 5.09 -14.80
N ASP A 172 -4.52 3.79 -14.61
CA ASP A 172 -5.63 3.07 -15.20
C ASP A 172 -6.85 3.08 -14.26
N ILE A 173 -8.04 3.21 -14.84
CA ILE A 173 -9.31 3.11 -14.13
C ILE A 173 -10.09 1.92 -14.69
N GLN A 174 -10.48 1.01 -13.82
CA GLN A 174 -11.32 -0.14 -14.15
C GLN A 174 -12.53 -0.18 -13.23
N GLY A 175 -13.72 -0.17 -13.82
CA GLY A 175 -14.99 -0.33 -13.09
C GLY A 175 -15.74 -1.55 -13.59
N ARG A 176 -16.27 -2.35 -12.67
CA ARG A 176 -17.18 -3.46 -12.98
C ARG A 176 -18.53 -3.24 -12.31
N VAL A 177 -19.55 -3.10 -13.15
CA VAL A 177 -20.96 -3.01 -12.75
C VAL A 177 -21.62 -4.33 -13.10
N TRP A 178 -22.39 -4.89 -12.17
CA TRP A 178 -23.18 -6.12 -12.37
C TRP A 178 -24.66 -5.80 -12.31
#